data_AF-A0A5N5RHE5-F1
#
_entry.id   AF-A0A5N5RHE5-F1
#
_cell.length_a   1.000
_cell.length_b   1.000
_cell.length_c   1.000
_cell.angle_alpha   90.00
_cell.angle_beta   90.00
_cell.angle_gamma   90.00
#
_symmetry.space_group_name_H-M   'P 1'
#
loop_
_entity.id
_entity.type
_entity.pdbx_description
1 polymer ?
#
loop_
_entity_poly.entity_id
_entity_poly.type
_entity_poly.pdbx_seq_one_letter_code
_entity_poly.pdbx_strand_id
1 'polypeptide(L)'
;MSNDLNVSDEEWARRQIAAGGPPLDSERMYPQEIVFLERAQKRGEIMEWIPTGKDGVPRNDFKWISRNGIPAELKSPAGTKYKNIAKRISDAVATAKEHGVTKNVFVVDFGDAKIPDKLIRQLSRYNENHANKITELWIWDSAGLRQLKL
;
A
#
# COMPACT_ATOMS: atom_id res chain seq x y z
N MET A 1 15.65 2.72 11.94
CA MET A 1 14.63 3.58 12.59
C MET A 1 14.80 4.95 11.94
N SER A 2 13.90 5.33 11.04
CA SER A 2 14.00 6.60 10.30
C SER A 2 13.69 7.79 11.20
N ASN A 3 14.33 8.91 10.88
CA ASN A 3 14.46 10.15 11.65
C ASN A 3 13.15 10.99 11.72
N ASP A 4 11.97 10.37 11.63
CA ASP A 4 10.70 11.06 11.34
C ASP A 4 10.03 11.73 12.56
N LEU A 5 10.63 11.68 13.74
CA LEU A 5 10.02 12.16 15.00
C LEU A 5 9.96 13.69 15.15
N ASN A 6 10.44 14.46 14.17
CA ASN A 6 10.45 15.92 14.25
C ASN A 6 10.19 16.65 12.92
N VAL A 7 9.48 15.98 11.99
CA VAL A 7 9.11 16.57 10.69
C VAL A 7 7.82 17.38 10.88
N SER A 8 7.85 18.66 10.50
CA SER A 8 6.67 19.54 10.60
C SER A 8 5.60 19.20 9.56
N ASP A 9 4.36 19.63 9.81
CA ASP A 9 3.26 19.48 8.84
C ASP A 9 3.56 20.17 7.50
N GLU A 10 4.28 21.30 7.53
CA GLU A 10 4.71 22.02 6.34
C GLU A 10 5.72 21.18 5.53
N GLU A 11 6.64 20.51 6.21
CA GLU A 11 7.61 19.64 5.55
C GLU A 11 6.92 18.41 4.95
N TRP A 12 5.96 17.80 5.66
CA TRP A 12 5.14 16.72 5.08
C TRP A 12 4.35 17.19 3.85
N ALA A 13 3.79 18.40 3.89
CA ALA A 13 3.11 18.98 2.74
C ALA A 13 4.03 19.16 1.52
N ARG A 14 5.26 19.66 1.72
CA ARG A 14 6.27 19.76 0.65
C ARG A 14 6.64 18.39 0.10
N ARG A 15 6.83 17.40 0.97
CA ARG A 15 7.16 16.02 0.59
C ARG A 15 6.03 15.37 -0.22
N GLN A 16 4.77 15.54 0.17
CA GLN A 16 3.63 15.04 -0.60
C GLN A 16 3.61 15.62 -2.03
N ILE A 17 3.80 16.94 -2.17
CA ILE A 17 3.84 17.60 -3.48
C ILE A 17 5.00 17.04 -4.32
N ALA A 18 6.20 16.93 -3.74
CA ALA A 18 7.38 16.40 -4.44
C ALA A 18 7.20 14.93 -4.84
N ALA A 19 6.53 14.14 -4.00
CA ALA A 19 6.23 12.74 -4.24
C ALA A 19 5.13 12.51 -5.30
N GLY A 20 4.50 13.58 -5.80
CA GLY A 20 3.40 13.49 -6.77
C GLY A 20 2.08 13.00 -6.14
N GLY A 21 1.92 13.21 -4.83
CA GLY A 21 0.65 12.98 -4.16
C GLY A 21 -0.46 13.93 -4.65
N PRO A 22 -1.71 13.71 -4.20
CA PRO A 22 -2.82 14.55 -4.59
C PRO A 22 -2.66 15.99 -4.04
N PRO A 23 -3.39 16.97 -4.59
CA PRO A 23 -3.43 18.32 -4.02
C PRO A 23 -3.82 18.31 -2.53
N LEU A 24 -3.16 19.16 -1.73
CA LEU A 24 -3.32 19.20 -0.26
C LEU A 24 -4.72 19.60 0.20
N ASP A 25 -5.47 20.31 -0.62
CA ASP A 25 -6.87 20.71 -0.41
C ASP A 25 -7.86 19.59 -0.76
N SER A 26 -7.44 18.63 -1.59
CA SER A 26 -8.18 17.40 -1.87
C SER A 26 -7.95 16.37 -0.76
N GLU A 27 -6.69 16.07 -0.45
CA GLU A 27 -6.33 15.05 0.52
C GLU A 27 -4.93 15.31 1.10
N ARG A 28 -4.82 15.18 2.43
CA ARG A 28 -3.54 15.11 3.13
C ARG A 28 -3.22 13.65 3.40
N MET A 29 -2.18 13.15 2.75
CA MET A 29 -1.72 11.78 2.88
C MET A 29 -1.07 11.55 4.25
N TYR A 30 -1.11 10.32 4.72
CA TYR A 30 -0.36 9.94 5.90
C TYR A 30 1.16 9.89 5.60
N PRO A 31 2.03 10.19 6.58
CA PRO A 31 3.49 10.13 6.43
C PRO A 31 4.02 8.88 5.73
N GLN A 32 3.52 7.70 6.11
CA GLN A 32 3.96 6.43 5.52
C GLN A 32 3.58 6.26 4.03
N GLU A 33 2.51 6.91 3.57
CA GLU A 33 2.09 6.87 2.17
C GLU A 33 2.97 7.80 1.32
N ILE A 34 3.34 8.96 1.88
CA ILE A 34 4.31 9.87 1.26
C ILE A 34 5.67 9.17 1.13
N VAL A 35 6.15 8.54 2.21
CA VAL A 35 7.42 7.79 2.20
C VAL A 35 7.37 6.63 1.20
N PHE A 36 6.23 5.95 1.06
CA PHE A 36 6.04 4.91 0.04
C PHE A 36 6.22 5.46 -1.38
N LEU A 37 5.58 6.59 -1.72
CA LEU A 37 5.71 7.23 -3.03
C LEU A 37 7.14 7.71 -3.29
N GLU A 38 7.81 8.31 -2.31
CA GLU A 38 9.21 8.73 -2.43
C GLU A 38 10.14 7.53 -2.71
N ARG A 39 9.91 6.40 -2.05
CA ARG A 39 10.67 5.16 -2.29
C ARG A 39 10.37 4.59 -3.67
N ALA A 40 9.15 4.74 -4.18
CA ALA A 40 8.77 4.34 -5.54
C ALA A 40 9.51 5.17 -6.58
N GLN A 41 9.47 6.49 -6.46
CA GLN A 41 10.19 7.41 -7.35
C GLN A 41 11.70 7.13 -7.38
N LYS A 42 12.32 6.93 -6.21
CA LYS A 42 13.76 6.60 -6.12
C LYS A 42 14.14 5.30 -6.83
N ARG A 43 13.19 4.39 -7.04
CA ARG A 43 13.38 3.12 -7.76
C ARG A 43 13.00 3.21 -9.23
N GLY A 44 12.52 4.36 -9.71
CA GLY A 44 12.00 4.54 -11.07
C GLY A 44 10.60 3.95 -11.27
N GLU A 45 9.89 3.61 -10.20
CA GLU A 45 8.48 3.24 -10.28
C GLU A 45 7.62 4.48 -10.44
N ILE A 46 6.59 4.40 -11.27
CA ILE A 46 5.64 5.49 -11.51
C ILE A 46 4.30 5.07 -10.92
N MET A 47 3.83 5.81 -9.92
CA MET A 47 2.57 5.58 -9.21
C MET A 47 1.77 6.87 -9.20
N GLU A 48 0.48 6.77 -9.54
CA GLU A 48 -0.46 7.88 -9.50
C GLU A 48 -1.44 7.63 -8.35
N TRP A 49 -1.37 8.46 -7.29
CA TRP A 49 -2.26 8.32 -6.14
C TRP A 49 -3.71 8.63 -6.53
N ILE A 50 -4.65 7.82 -6.03
CA ILE A 50 -6.08 8.02 -6.28
C ILE A 50 -6.64 8.74 -5.05
N PRO A 51 -7.15 9.98 -5.20
CA PRO A 51 -7.70 10.70 -4.06
C PRO A 51 -8.92 10.01 -3.45
N THR A 52 -9.00 10.07 -2.13
CA THR A 52 -10.18 9.61 -1.38
C THR A 52 -11.43 10.36 -1.87
N GLY A 53 -12.48 9.59 -2.17
CA GLY A 53 -13.78 10.14 -2.58
C GLY A 53 -14.61 10.67 -1.43
N LYS A 54 -15.51 11.61 -1.73
CA LYS A 54 -16.56 12.08 -0.80
C LYS A 54 -17.87 11.29 -0.91
N ASP A 55 -17.95 10.36 -1.86
CA ASP A 55 -19.13 9.55 -2.20
C ASP A 55 -19.24 8.26 -1.38
N GLY A 56 -18.26 7.96 -0.52
CA GLY A 56 -18.22 6.73 0.27
C GLY A 56 -17.97 5.46 -0.55
N VAL A 57 -17.65 5.59 -1.85
CA VAL A 57 -17.35 4.44 -2.70
C VAL A 57 -15.90 4.00 -2.47
N PRO A 58 -15.63 2.72 -2.14
CA PRO A 58 -14.26 2.23 -2.00
C PRO A 58 -13.48 2.41 -3.30
N ARG A 59 -12.25 2.93 -3.18
CA ARG A 59 -11.32 3.09 -4.31
C ARG A 59 -10.01 2.38 -3.99
N ASN A 60 -9.28 2.05 -5.04
CA ASN A 60 -7.87 1.70 -4.91
C ASN A 60 -7.06 2.90 -4.45
N ASP A 61 -5.94 2.66 -3.78
CA ASP A 61 -5.10 3.72 -3.23
C ASP A 61 -4.27 4.41 -4.34
N PHE A 62 -3.84 3.66 -5.37
CA PHE A 62 -3.08 4.21 -6.49
C PHE A 62 -3.20 3.39 -7.78
N LYS A 63 -2.84 3.99 -8.91
CA LYS A 63 -2.54 3.29 -10.17
C LYS A 63 -1.03 3.10 -10.31
N TRP A 64 -0.59 1.89 -10.56
CA TRP A 64 0.82 1.59 -10.79
C TRP A 64 1.15 1.72 -12.28
N ILE A 65 1.50 2.93 -12.70
CA ILE A 65 1.69 3.31 -14.10
C ILE A 65 2.81 2.52 -14.77
N SER A 66 3.96 2.36 -14.10
CA SER A 66 5.07 1.53 -14.60
C SER A 66 4.72 0.03 -14.70
N ARG A 67 3.56 -0.39 -14.17
CA ARG A 67 2.97 -1.72 -14.34
C ARG A 67 1.62 -1.64 -15.04
N ASN A 68 1.59 -1.08 -16.25
CA ASN A 68 0.39 -1.02 -17.11
C ASN A 68 -0.83 -0.32 -16.47
N GLY A 69 -0.60 0.60 -15.53
CA GLY A 69 -1.68 1.35 -14.87
C GLY A 69 -2.58 0.50 -13.97
N ILE A 70 -2.09 -0.64 -13.47
CA ILE A 70 -2.86 -1.54 -12.62
C ILE A 70 -3.27 -0.83 -11.32
N PRO A 71 -4.57 -0.82 -10.95
CA PRO A 71 -5.02 -0.26 -9.69
C PRO A 71 -4.63 -1.17 -8.52
N ALA A 72 -4.04 -0.58 -7.49
CA ALA A 72 -3.44 -1.31 -6.37
C ALA A 72 -3.81 -0.68 -5.01
N GLU A 73 -3.79 -1.52 -3.98
CA GLU A 73 -3.98 -1.16 -2.59
C GLU A 73 -2.65 -1.12 -1.85
N LEU A 74 -2.40 -0.05 -1.09
CA LEU A 74 -1.30 0.04 -0.15
C LEU A 74 -1.77 -0.41 1.24
N LYS A 75 -0.95 -1.22 1.91
CA LYS A 75 -1.11 -1.53 3.34
C LYS A 75 0.24 -1.36 4.02
N SER A 76 0.32 -0.40 4.94
CA SER A 76 1.51 -0.16 5.75
C SER A 76 1.27 -0.59 7.20
N PRO A 77 1.44 -1.88 7.54
CA PRO A 77 1.21 -2.38 8.90
C PRO A 77 2.33 -1.93 9.86
N ALA A 78 1.97 -1.55 11.08
CA ALA A 78 2.93 -1.24 12.14
C ALA A 78 3.72 -2.46 12.66
N GLY A 79 3.39 -3.69 12.22
CA GLY A 79 4.04 -4.89 12.70
C GLY A 79 3.82 -6.11 11.80
N THR A 80 4.49 -7.21 12.14
CA THR A 80 4.63 -8.40 11.26
C THR A 80 3.67 -9.54 11.62
N LYS A 81 2.59 -9.25 12.35
CA LYS A 81 1.59 -10.27 12.70
C LYS A 81 0.72 -10.59 11.49
N TYR A 82 0.86 -11.79 10.92
CA TYR A 82 0.08 -12.27 9.77
C TYR A 82 -1.42 -12.00 9.91
N LYS A 83 -2.03 -12.38 11.04
CA LYS A 83 -3.47 -12.20 11.28
C LYS A 83 -3.95 -10.76 11.04
N ASN A 84 -3.15 -9.78 11.45
CA ASN A 84 -3.52 -8.36 11.30
C ASN A 84 -3.46 -7.92 9.83
N ILE A 85 -2.42 -8.36 9.11
CA ILE A 85 -2.23 -8.03 7.70
C ILE A 85 -3.30 -8.71 6.86
N ALA A 86 -3.49 -10.02 7.04
CA ALA A 86 -4.49 -10.81 6.34
C ALA A 86 -5.90 -10.29 6.57
N LYS A 87 -6.22 -9.86 7.81
CA LYS A 87 -7.51 -9.22 8.11
C LYS A 87 -7.69 -7.93 7.31
N ARG A 88 -6.70 -7.03 7.28
CA ARG A 88 -6.79 -5.77 6.53
C ARG A 88 -6.97 -5.98 5.02
N ILE A 89 -6.31 -6.98 4.44
CA ILE A 89 -6.51 -7.35 3.03
C ILE A 89 -7.93 -7.89 2.83
N SER A 90 -8.34 -8.86 3.64
CA SER A 90 -9.65 -9.51 3.53
C SER A 90 -10.82 -8.54 3.74
N ASP A 91 -10.71 -7.62 4.70
CA ASP A 91 -11.70 -6.57 4.94
C ASP A 91 -11.81 -5.65 3.72
N ALA A 92 -10.68 -5.20 3.17
CA ALA A 92 -10.67 -4.33 1.99
C ALA A 92 -11.33 -5.00 0.78
N VAL A 93 -11.05 -6.28 0.55
CA VAL A 93 -11.68 -7.05 -0.54
C VAL A 93 -13.18 -7.23 -0.30
N ALA A 94 -13.60 -7.58 0.93
CA ALA A 94 -15.01 -7.79 1.26
C ALA A 94 -15.83 -6.50 1.09
N THR A 95 -15.37 -5.40 1.68
CA THR A 95 -16.05 -4.10 1.55
C THR A 95 -16.08 -3.63 0.11
N ALA A 96 -14.99 -3.71 -0.66
CA ALA A 96 -15.03 -3.32 -2.06
C ALA A 96 -16.07 -4.12 -2.87
N LYS A 97 -16.16 -5.43 -2.62
CA LYS A 97 -17.11 -6.33 -3.29
C LYS A 97 -18.57 -5.95 -3.01
N GLU A 98 -18.90 -5.52 -1.80
CA GLU A 98 -20.24 -5.02 -1.44
C GLU A 98 -20.65 -3.80 -2.28
N HIS A 99 -19.68 -3.02 -2.73
CA HIS A 99 -19.88 -1.86 -3.61
C HIS A 99 -19.66 -2.15 -5.10
N GLY A 100 -19.50 -3.41 -5.50
CA GLY A 100 -19.21 -3.81 -6.88
C GLY A 100 -17.80 -3.41 -7.37
N VAL A 101 -16.91 -3.03 -6.45
CA VAL A 101 -15.52 -2.66 -6.74
C VAL A 101 -14.61 -3.86 -6.50
N THR A 102 -13.59 -4.01 -7.34
CA THR A 102 -12.64 -5.12 -7.25
C THR A 102 -11.28 -4.63 -6.77
N LYS A 103 -10.81 -5.14 -5.63
CA LYS A 103 -9.46 -4.90 -5.10
C LYS A 103 -8.65 -6.20 -5.19
N ASN A 104 -7.77 -6.32 -6.18
CA ASN A 104 -7.07 -7.57 -6.49
C ASN A 104 -5.54 -7.50 -6.41
N VAL A 105 -4.97 -6.31 -6.30
CA VAL A 105 -3.52 -6.09 -6.24
C VAL A 105 -3.19 -5.33 -4.97
N PHE A 106 -2.34 -5.92 -4.14
CA PHE A 106 -1.95 -5.36 -2.86
C PHE A 106 -0.44 -5.19 -2.78
N VAL A 107 0.02 -4.07 -2.24
CA VAL A 107 1.39 -3.84 -1.80
C VAL A 107 1.39 -3.68 -0.29
N VAL A 108 2.10 -4.56 0.41
CA VAL A 108 2.30 -4.47 1.86
C VAL A 108 3.67 -3.87 2.13
N ASP A 109 3.69 -2.63 2.60
CA ASP A 109 4.91 -1.88 2.86
C ASP A 109 5.32 -1.94 4.34
N PHE A 110 6.48 -2.50 4.61
CA PHE A 110 7.11 -2.60 5.92
C PHE A 110 8.24 -1.58 6.12
N GLY A 111 8.41 -0.63 5.18
CA GLY A 111 9.50 0.33 5.23
C GLY A 111 10.85 -0.37 5.15
N ASP A 112 11.76 0.04 6.03
CA ASP A 112 13.12 -0.52 6.11
C ASP A 112 13.24 -1.68 7.10
N ALA A 113 12.11 -2.19 7.62
CA ALA A 113 12.16 -3.38 8.47
C ALA A 113 12.51 -4.61 7.62
N LYS A 114 13.23 -5.58 8.19
CA LYS A 114 13.30 -6.93 7.62
C LYS A 114 12.14 -7.73 8.15
N ILE A 115 11.35 -8.36 7.27
CA ILE A 115 10.25 -9.21 7.71
C ILE A 115 10.70 -10.65 7.92
N PRO A 116 10.10 -11.39 8.87
CA PRO A 116 10.44 -12.80 9.09
C PRO A 116 10.03 -13.69 7.92
N ASP A 117 10.86 -14.70 7.58
CA ASP A 117 10.54 -15.70 6.55
C ASP A 117 9.23 -16.44 6.83
N LYS A 118 8.90 -16.63 8.11
CA LYS A 118 7.61 -17.18 8.53
C LYS A 118 6.44 -16.35 7.99
N LEU A 119 6.53 -15.03 8.08
CA LEU A 119 5.48 -14.14 7.57
C LEU A 119 5.40 -14.22 6.04
N ILE A 120 6.54 -14.23 5.34
CA ILE A 120 6.58 -14.40 3.87
C ILE A 120 5.85 -15.68 3.45
N ARG A 121 6.17 -16.81 4.11
CA ARG A 121 5.52 -18.10 3.85
C ARG A 121 4.02 -18.06 4.11
N GLN A 122 3.58 -17.40 5.18
CA GLN A 122 2.14 -17.26 5.48
C GLN A 122 1.42 -16.40 4.45
N LEU A 123 2.01 -15.27 4.05
CA LEU A 123 1.44 -14.38 3.04
C LEU A 123 1.39 -15.04 1.65
N SER A 124 2.39 -15.85 1.31
CA SER A 124 2.40 -16.63 0.06
C SER A 124 1.30 -17.70 0.01
N ARG A 125 0.67 -18.02 1.15
CA ARG A 125 -0.48 -18.93 1.25
C ARG A 125 -1.78 -18.18 1.52
N TYR A 126 -1.81 -16.86 1.30
CA TYR A 126 -3.00 -16.05 1.59
C TYR A 126 -4.23 -16.60 0.84
N ASN A 127 -4.08 -16.90 -0.46
CA ASN A 127 -5.19 -17.42 -1.25
C ASN A 127 -5.61 -18.84 -0.83
N GLU A 128 -4.80 -19.64 -0.15
CA GLU A 128 -5.26 -20.94 0.38
C GLU A 128 -6.26 -20.76 1.54
N ASN A 129 -6.15 -19.66 2.29
CA ASN A 129 -6.83 -19.48 3.58
C ASN A 129 -8.00 -18.48 3.54
N HIS A 130 -8.25 -17.83 2.40
CA HIS A 130 -9.27 -16.79 2.27
C HIS A 130 -10.24 -17.10 1.13
N ALA A 131 -11.55 -16.89 1.34
CA ALA A 131 -12.57 -17.18 0.33
C ALA A 131 -12.47 -16.24 -0.88
N ASN A 132 -12.33 -14.93 -0.62
CA ASN A 132 -12.10 -13.95 -1.67
C ASN A 132 -10.59 -13.92 -2.01
N LYS A 133 -10.25 -14.39 -3.20
CA LYS A 133 -8.87 -14.47 -3.69
C LYS A 133 -8.43 -13.11 -4.25
N ILE A 134 -7.14 -12.83 -4.15
CA ILE A 134 -6.49 -11.69 -4.81
C ILE A 134 -5.57 -12.20 -5.92
N THR A 135 -5.23 -11.34 -6.88
CA THR A 135 -4.41 -11.72 -8.04
C THR A 135 -2.93 -11.49 -7.77
N GLU A 136 -2.57 -10.40 -7.10
CA GLU A 136 -1.18 -10.08 -6.79
C GLU A 136 -1.00 -9.60 -5.36
N LEU A 137 0.06 -10.10 -4.72
CA LEU A 137 0.52 -9.61 -3.43
C LEU A 137 2.00 -9.29 -3.52
N TRP A 138 2.31 -8.02 -3.27
CA TRP A 138 3.65 -7.49 -3.24
C TRP A 138 4.03 -7.18 -1.81
N ILE A 139 5.30 -7.39 -1.49
CA ILE A 139 5.88 -6.97 -0.23
C ILE A 139 7.01 -6.01 -0.53
N TRP A 140 7.08 -4.97 0.29
CA TRP A 140 8.20 -4.04 0.27
C TRP A 140 8.78 -3.95 1.67
N ASP A 141 10.03 -4.35 1.80
CA ASP A 141 10.78 -4.33 3.04
C ASP A 141 12.23 -3.90 2.75
N SER A 142 13.14 -4.07 3.72
CA SER A 142 14.58 -3.78 3.52
C SER A 142 15.26 -4.57 2.39
N ALA A 143 14.72 -5.72 1.97
CA ALA A 143 15.24 -6.49 0.84
C ALA A 143 14.72 -5.98 -0.51
N GLY A 144 13.77 -5.04 -0.49
CA GLY A 144 13.18 -4.41 -1.67
C GLY A 144 11.79 -4.93 -2.02
N LEU A 145 11.24 -4.30 -3.06
CA LEU A 145 9.92 -4.59 -3.59
C LEU A 145 9.94 -5.91 -4.38
N ARG A 146 9.09 -6.86 -4.00
CA ARG A 146 8.96 -8.16 -4.69
C ARG A 146 7.54 -8.71 -4.63
N GLN A 147 7.15 -9.41 -5.68
CA GLN A 147 5.90 -10.14 -5.74
C GLN A 147 6.02 -11.48 -5.00
N LEU A 148 4.97 -11.88 -4.29
CA LEU A 148 4.81 -13.21 -3.73
C LEU A 148 4.02 -14.10 -4.69
N LYS A 149 4.36 -15.38 -4.72
CA LYS A 149 3.53 -16.41 -5.34
C LYS A 149 2.41 -16.79 -4.36
N LEU A 150 1.17 -16.60 -4.78
CA LEU A 150 -0.05 -16.79 -3.97
C LEU A 150 -0.68 -18.17 -4.12
#